data_AF-A0A2T4PQ79-F1
#
_entry.id   AF-A0A2T4PQ79-F1
#
_cell.length_a   1.000
_cell.length_b   1.000
_cell.length_c   1.000
_cell.angle_alpha   90.00
_cell.angle_beta   90.00
_cell.angle_gamma   90.00
#
_symmetry.space_group_name_H-M   'P 1'
#
loop_
_entity.id
_entity.type
_entity.pdbx_description
1 polymer ?
#
loop_
_entity_poly.entity_id
_entity_poly.type
_entity_poly.pdbx_seq_one_letter_code
_entity_poly.pdbx_strand_id
1 'polypeptide(L)'
;MNKRIISGLKDGFFVFIGAIFIALILNFMDFNFGNNRIWTYLGNLELINIFDDKELNGLVILGFILSIIAFALGCSSPDKDKKAKGIERE
;
A
#
# COMPACT_ATOMS: atom_id res chain seq x y z
N MET A 1 -19.74 -2.83 -12.30
CA MET A 1 -19.16 -2.09 -11.16
C MET A 1 -18.46 -3.00 -10.16
N ASN A 2 -19.09 -4.09 -9.71
CA ASN A 2 -18.51 -4.98 -8.68
C ASN A 2 -17.12 -5.52 -9.02
N LYS A 3 -16.86 -5.99 -10.25
CA LYS A 3 -15.54 -6.56 -10.61
C LYS A 3 -14.39 -5.54 -10.49
N ARG A 4 -14.62 -4.27 -10.85
CA ARG A 4 -13.59 -3.22 -10.76
C ARG A 4 -13.32 -2.80 -9.32
N ILE A 5 -14.38 -2.69 -8.50
CA ILE A 5 -14.25 -2.42 -7.06
C ILE A 5 -13.51 -3.58 -6.36
N ILE A 6 -13.83 -4.83 -6.71
CA ILE A 6 -13.15 -6.02 -6.17
C ILE A 6 -11.67 -6.05 -6.60
N SER A 7 -11.37 -5.67 -7.86
CA SER A 7 -9.98 -5.58 -8.33
C SER A 7 -9.19 -4.49 -7.61
N GLY A 8 -9.76 -3.28 -7.49
CA GLY A 8 -9.14 -2.19 -6.73
C GLY A 8 -8.94 -2.56 -5.26
N LEU A 9 -9.92 -3.23 -4.65
CA LEU A 9 -9.82 -3.71 -3.27
C LEU A 9 -8.68 -4.72 -3.11
N LYS A 10 -8.56 -5.66 -4.04
CA LYS A 10 -7.47 -6.65 -4.06
C LYS A 10 -6.11 -5.95 -4.18
N ASP A 11 -5.98 -4.98 -5.08
CA ASP A 11 -4.71 -4.28 -5.32
C ASP A 11 -4.31 -3.42 -4.11
N GLY A 12 -5.23 -2.63 -3.54
CA GLY A 12 -4.97 -1.84 -2.34
C GLY A 12 -4.64 -2.73 -1.13
N PHE A 13 -5.40 -3.80 -0.93
CA PHE A 13 -5.16 -4.75 0.16
C PHE A 13 -3.79 -5.43 0.05
N PHE A 14 -3.37 -5.80 -1.17
CA PHE A 14 -2.06 -6.37 -1.41
C PHE A 14 -0.93 -5.40 -1.03
N VAL A 15 -1.05 -4.13 -1.42
CA VAL A 15 -0.08 -3.07 -1.07
C VAL A 15 -0.03 -2.86 0.45
N PHE A 16 -1.19 -2.82 1.10
CA PHE A 16 -1.26 -2.62 2.55
C PHE A 16 -0.62 -3.77 3.34
N ILE A 17 -0.97 -5.02 3.00
CA ILE A 17 -0.34 -6.20 3.63
C ILE A 17 1.17 -6.20 3.41
N GLY A 18 1.63 -5.87 2.20
CA GLY A 18 3.05 -5.78 1.90
C GLY A 18 3.77 -4.79 2.82
N ALA A 19 3.19 -3.60 3.03
CA ALA A 19 3.75 -2.61 3.93
C ALA A 19 3.78 -3.10 5.39
N ILE A 20 2.73 -3.77 5.87
CA ILE A 20 2.70 -4.36 7.22
C ILE A 20 3.77 -5.43 7.37
N PHE A 21 3.93 -6.32 6.39
CA PHE A 21 4.98 -7.35 6.42
C PHE A 21 6.38 -6.75 6.48
N ILE A 22 6.63 -5.70 5.69
CA ILE A 22 7.92 -5.00 5.71
C ILE A 22 8.16 -4.37 7.09
N ALA A 23 7.15 -3.68 7.65
CA ALA A 23 7.24 -3.09 8.99
C ALA A 23 7.50 -4.16 10.07
N LEU A 24 6.87 -5.33 9.99
CA LEU A 24 7.12 -6.45 10.91
C LEU A 24 8.55 -6.99 10.79
N ILE A 25 9.07 -7.14 9.58
CA ILE A 25 10.45 -7.60 9.35
C ILE A 25 11.44 -6.59 9.93
N LEU A 26 11.23 -5.30 9.67
CA LEU A 26 12.07 -4.23 10.20
C LEU A 26 12.04 -4.18 11.73
N ASN A 27 10.85 -4.33 12.33
CA ASN A 27 10.68 -4.46 13.77
C ASN A 27 11.44 -5.66 14.33
N PHE A 28 11.34 -6.82 13.68
CA PHE A 28 12.04 -8.03 14.09
C PHE A 28 13.57 -7.90 14.00
N MET A 29 14.06 -7.16 13.01
CA MET A 29 15.48 -6.86 12.83
C MET A 29 16.00 -5.76 13.76
N ASP A 30 15.14 -5.17 14.60
CA ASP A 30 15.44 -3.98 15.40
C ASP A 30 16.05 -2.86 14.53
N PHE A 31 15.48 -2.69 13.33
CA PHE A 31 16.01 -1.77 12.35
C PHE A 31 15.84 -0.34 12.83
N ASN A 32 16.96 0.29 13.19
CA ASN A 32 16.99 1.68 13.58
C ASN A 32 16.86 2.58 12.35
N PHE A 33 15.70 3.21 12.20
CA PHE A 33 15.46 4.20 11.14
C PHE A 33 16.31 5.47 11.30
N GLY A 34 16.93 5.65 12.48
CA GLY A 34 17.55 6.90 12.90
C GLY A 34 16.50 8.01 12.99
N ASN A 35 16.88 9.20 13.47
CA ASN A 35 15.96 10.32 13.70
C ASN A 35 15.42 10.95 12.39
N ASN A 36 14.73 10.15 11.57
CA ASN A 36 14.30 10.47 10.23
C ASN A 36 12.97 11.21 10.30
N ARG A 37 13.09 12.54 10.22
CA ARG A 37 11.95 13.47 10.32
C ARG A 37 10.76 13.07 9.48
N ILE A 38 10.95 12.52 8.27
CA ILE A 38 9.82 12.16 7.39
C ILE A 38 8.99 11.05 8.05
N TRP A 39 9.64 9.95 8.45
CA TRP A 39 8.96 8.82 9.09
C TRP A 39 8.37 9.23 10.44
N THR A 40 9.09 10.00 11.25
CA THR A 40 8.58 10.52 12.52
C THR A 40 7.34 11.41 12.31
N TYR A 41 7.33 12.30 11.32
CA TYR A 41 6.17 13.14 11.01
C TYR A 41 4.97 12.32 10.56
N LEU A 42 5.18 11.31 9.71
CA LEU A 42 4.10 10.41 9.31
C LEU A 42 3.57 9.63 10.52
N GLY A 43 4.44 9.10 11.37
CA GLY A 43 4.07 8.40 12.61
C GLY A 43 3.29 9.26 13.60
N ASN A 44 3.65 10.54 13.69
CA ASN A 44 2.95 11.51 14.53
C ASN A 44 1.57 11.90 14.01
N LEU A 45 1.15 11.45 12.82
CA LEU A 45 -0.26 11.54 12.42
C LEU A 45 -1.15 10.61 13.25
N GLU A 46 -0.56 9.59 13.91
CA GLU A 46 -1.24 8.64 14.80
C GLU A 46 -2.47 7.94 14.20
N LEU A 47 -2.58 7.93 12.86
CA LEU A 47 -3.66 7.27 12.13
C LEU A 47 -3.64 5.76 12.35
N ILE A 48 -2.44 5.19 12.44
CA ILE A 48 -2.19 3.76 12.73
C ILE A 48 -0.95 3.71 13.63
N ASN A 49 -1.12 3.22 14.86
CA ASN A 49 -0.06 3.13 15.86
C ASN A 49 0.00 1.70 16.41
N ILE A 50 0.76 0.83 15.73
CA ILE A 50 0.89 -0.60 16.05
C ILE A 50 2.21 -0.89 16.77
N PHE A 51 3.22 -0.05 16.55
CA PHE A 51 4.55 -0.16 17.13
C PHE A 51 4.81 0.97 18.12
N ASP A 52 5.78 0.80 19.03
CA ASP A 52 6.22 1.90 19.90
C ASP A 52 7.07 2.93 19.13
N ASP A 53 7.77 2.47 18.09
CA ASP A 53 8.59 3.30 17.23
C ASP A 53 7.75 4.15 16.26
N LYS A 54 7.83 5.48 16.39
CA LYS A 54 7.06 6.42 15.56
C LYS A 54 7.46 6.35 14.08
N GLU A 55 8.70 6.07 13.76
CA GLU A 55 9.16 6.02 12.37
C GLU A 55 8.63 4.77 11.66
N LEU A 56 8.60 3.65 12.38
CA LEU A 56 8.01 2.41 11.91
C LEU A 56 6.49 2.53 11.72
N ASN A 57 5.79 3.23 12.61
CA ASN A 57 4.39 3.60 12.38
C ASN A 57 4.23 4.53 11.17
N GLY A 58 5.18 5.43 10.94
CA GLY A 58 5.23 6.25 9.73
C GLY A 58 5.27 5.41 8.45
N LEU A 59 6.02 4.30 8.44
CA LEU A 59 6.04 3.34 7.34
C LEU A 59 4.68 2.69 7.11
N VAL A 60 4.02 2.28 8.20
CA VAL A 60 2.67 1.69 8.13
C VAL A 60 1.67 2.70 7.56
N ILE A 61 1.72 3.95 8.03
CA ILE A 61 0.84 5.03 7.57
C ILE A 61 1.10 5.35 6.10
N LEU A 62 2.37 5.36 5.66
CA LEU A 62 2.68 5.50 4.23
C LEU A 62 2.08 4.35 3.41
N GLY A 63 2.22 3.11 3.89
CA GLY A 63 1.62 1.93 3.26
C GLY A 63 0.10 2.03 3.17
N PHE A 64 -0.55 2.58 4.19
CA PHE A 64 -1.98 2.84 4.20
C PHE A 64 -2.39 3.87 3.14
N ILE A 65 -1.68 4.99 3.03
CA ILE A 65 -1.93 6.01 2.00
C ILE A 65 -1.75 5.43 0.60
N LEU A 66 -0.67 4.68 0.39
CA LEU A 66 -0.39 4.01 -0.89
C LEU A 66 -1.47 2.97 -1.24
N SER A 67 -2.01 2.26 -0.26
CA SER A 67 -3.14 1.35 -0.45
C SER A 67 -4.40 2.06 -0.96
N ILE A 68 -4.74 3.22 -0.39
CA ILE A 68 -5.87 4.05 -0.85
C ILE A 68 -5.65 4.51 -2.30
N ILE A 69 -4.44 4.95 -2.63
CA ILE A 69 -4.08 5.38 -3.98
C ILE A 69 -4.18 4.20 -4.96
N ALA A 70 -3.63 3.03 -4.60
CA ALA A 70 -3.71 1.82 -5.39
C ALA A 70 -5.15 1.37 -5.62
N PHE A 71 -5.99 1.45 -4.58
CA PHE A 71 -7.43 1.17 -4.67
C PHE A 71 -8.12 2.09 -5.67
N ALA A 72 -7.87 3.40 -5.59
CA ALA A 72 -8.46 4.38 -6.49
C ALA A 72 -8.04 4.15 -7.95
N LEU A 73 -6.75 3.86 -8.17
CA LEU A 73 -6.21 3.54 -9.49
C LEU A 73 -6.79 2.23 -10.04
N GLY A 74 -6.88 1.18 -9.22
CA GLY A 74 -7.48 -0.10 -9.60
C GLY A 74 -8.97 0.01 -9.92
N CYS A 75 -9.71 0.88 -9.22
CA CYS A 75 -11.10 1.20 -9.55
C CYS A 75 -11.26 2.00 -10.85
N SER A 76 -10.32 2.91 -11.13
CA SER A 76 -10.34 3.79 -12.30
C SER A 76 -9.80 3.12 -13.58
N SER A 77 -9.00 2.06 -13.44
CA SER A 77 -8.36 1.40 -14.58
C SER A 77 -9.42 0.79 -15.51
N PRO A 78 -9.44 1.15 -16.81
CA PRO A 78 -10.29 0.46 -17.77
C PRO A 78 -9.83 -1.00 -17.90
N ASP A 79 -10.79 -1.93 -17.90
CA ASP A 79 -10.53 -3.37 -17.97
C ASP A 79 -9.48 -3.66 -19.06
N LYS A 80 -8.30 -4.13 -18.65
CA LYS A 80 -7.18 -4.48 -19.56
C LYS A 80 -7.52 -5.66 -20.49
N ASP A 81 -8.70 -6.26 -20.34
CA ASP A 81 -9.18 -7.41 -21.11
C ASP A 81 -9.50 -7.12 -22.59
N LYS A 82 -9.39 -5.88 -23.08
CA LYS A 82 -9.68 -5.56 -24.48
C LYS A 82 -8.48 -5.42 -25.42
N LYS A 83 -7.24 -5.65 -24.98
CA LYS A 83 -6.06 -5.56 -25.88
C LYS A 83 -5.44 -6.88 -26.34
N ALA A 84 -5.93 -8.04 -25.88
CA ALA A 84 -5.39 -9.35 -26.29
C ALA A 84 -6.21 -10.08 -27.38
N LYS A 85 -7.38 -9.58 -27.79
CA LYS A 85 -8.24 -10.23 -28.82
C LYS A 85 -8.27 -9.53 -30.19
N GLY A 86 -7.32 -8.63 -30.45
CA GLY A 86 -7.24 -7.89 -31.71
C GLY A 86 -6.18 -8.37 -32.70
N ILE A 87 -5.39 -9.40 -32.36
CA ILE A 87 -4.22 -9.81 -33.16
C ILE A 87 -4.45 -11.15 -33.91
N GLU A 88 -5.56 -11.86 -33.68
CA GLU A 88 -5.90 -13.10 -34.43
C GLU A 88 -6.91 -12.89 -35.56
N ARG A 89 -6.77 -11.81 -36.34
CA ARG A 89 -7.49 -11.69 -37.62
C ARG A 89 -6.60 -11.02 -38.66
N GLU A 90 -5.66 -11.78 -39.21
CA GLU A 90 -5.26 -11.70 -40.62
C GLU A 90 -4.96 -13.11 -41.14
#